data_AF-A0A397U698-F1
#
_entry.id   AF-A0A397U698-F1
#
_cell.length_a   1.000
_cell.length_b   1.000
_cell.length_c   1.000
_cell.angle_alpha   90.00
_cell.angle_beta   90.00
_cell.angle_gamma   90.00
#
_symmetry.space_group_name_H-M   'P 1'
#
loop_
_entity.id
_entity.type
_entity.pdbx_description
1 polymer ?
#
loop_
_entity_poly.entity_id
_entity_poly.type
_entity_poly.pdbx_seq_one_letter_code
_entity_poly.pdbx_strand_id
1 'polypeptide(L)'
;MWEILYGKPVPFEQDSKLQSKIQFQIQVCGGLRPPVHENTSTCYADLMKKCWHTEPENDQLRKKLTKFLSNGKITKPFYQNYQSLIKITKY
;
A
#
# COMPACT_ATOMS: atom_id res chain seq x y z
N MET A 1 -1.47 2.57 -0.67
CA MET A 1 -2.32 2.38 0.53
C MET A 1 -1.87 3.27 1.68
N TRP A 2 -0.61 3.18 2.08
CA TRP A 2 0.01 4.08 3.08
C TRP A 2 -0.15 5.56 2.70
N GLU A 3 0.20 5.95 1.48
CA GLU A 3 0.10 7.35 1.02
C GLU A 3 -1.32 7.92 1.09
N ILE A 4 -2.34 7.09 0.83
CA ILE A 4 -3.75 7.49 0.95
C ILE A 4 -4.12 7.72 2.42
N LEU A 5 -3.65 6.84 3.31
CA LEU A 5 -3.97 6.91 4.73
C LEU A 5 -3.40 8.17 5.39
N TYR A 6 -2.16 8.53 5.03
CA TYR A 6 -1.45 9.67 5.64
C TYR A 6 -1.49 10.95 4.80
N GLY A 7 -2.03 10.89 3.57
CA GLY A 7 -2.08 12.03 2.66
C GLY A 7 -0.70 12.57 2.27
N LYS A 8 0.33 11.75 2.36
CA LYS A 8 1.73 12.12 2.14
C LYS A 8 2.43 11.10 1.25
N PRO A 9 3.39 11.51 0.40
CA PRO A 9 4.22 10.57 -0.33
C PRO A 9 5.00 9.70 0.65
N VAL A 10 5.32 8.48 0.25
CA VAL A 10 6.11 7.60 1.12
C VAL A 10 7.47 8.22 1.41
N PRO A 11 7.90 8.31 2.69
CA PRO A 11 9.15 8.95 3.06
C PRO A 11 10.33 8.01 2.79
N PHE A 12 10.68 7.86 1.51
CA PHE A 12 11.91 7.19 1.10
C PHE A 12 12.87 8.26 0.56
N GLU A 13 14.01 8.45 1.21
CA GLU A 13 15.04 9.37 0.78
C GLU A 13 15.60 8.92 -0.59
N GLN A 14 15.52 9.80 -1.59
CA GLN A 14 16.04 9.56 -2.94
C GLN A 14 17.14 10.58 -3.25
N ASP A 15 18.26 10.48 -2.57
CA ASP A 15 19.34 11.48 -2.69
C ASP A 15 20.08 11.46 -4.05
N SER A 16 19.82 10.50 -4.95
CA SER A 16 20.24 10.59 -6.37
C SER A 16 19.39 9.72 -7.32
N LYS A 17 18.79 10.32 -8.37
CA LYS A 17 17.68 9.73 -9.17
C LYS A 17 17.84 8.31 -9.73
N LEU A 18 19.04 7.81 -10.02
CA LEU A 18 19.23 6.50 -10.66
C LEU A 18 19.77 5.43 -9.69
N GLN A 19 20.79 5.77 -8.90
CA GLN A 19 21.29 4.86 -7.86
C GLN A 19 20.27 4.67 -6.74
N SER A 20 19.49 5.70 -6.42
CA SER A 20 18.41 5.59 -5.43
C SER A 20 17.35 4.58 -5.83
N LYS A 21 17.01 4.42 -7.12
CA LYS A 21 15.91 3.54 -7.53
C LYS A 21 16.24 2.06 -7.39
N ILE A 22 17.43 1.63 -7.82
CA ILE A 22 17.88 0.24 -7.68
C ILE A 22 18.11 -0.09 -6.21
N GLN A 23 18.79 0.79 -5.47
CA GLN A 23 19.03 0.60 -4.04
C GLN A 23 17.72 0.54 -3.27
N PHE A 24 16.75 1.39 -3.61
CA PHE A 24 15.42 1.36 -3.04
C PHE A 24 14.68 0.05 -3.35
N GLN A 25 14.73 -0.44 -4.60
CA GLN A 25 14.15 -1.74 -4.95
C GLN A 25 14.78 -2.87 -4.14
N ILE A 26 16.10 -2.89 -3.97
CA ILE A 26 16.81 -3.88 -3.15
C ILE A 26 16.35 -3.79 -1.68
N GLN A 27 16.24 -2.58 -1.13
CA GLN A 27 15.74 -2.40 0.24
C GLN A 27 14.29 -2.90 0.38
N VAL A 28 13.41 -2.64 -0.59
CA VAL A 28 12.02 -3.13 -0.59
C VAL A 28 11.97 -4.66 -0.68
N CYS A 29 12.80 -5.27 -1.54
CA CYS A 29 12.97 -6.73 -1.62
C CYS A 29 13.51 -7.31 -0.30
N GLY A 30 14.41 -6.57 0.37
CA GLY A 30 14.91 -6.87 1.71
C GLY A 30 13.90 -6.61 2.84
N GLY A 31 12.68 -6.19 2.52
CA GLY A 31 11.60 -6.02 3.50
C GLY A 31 11.40 -4.59 4.01
N LEU A 32 12.05 -3.58 3.42
CA LEU A 32 11.77 -2.18 3.75
C LEU A 32 10.29 -1.87 3.53
N ARG A 33 9.62 -1.37 4.57
CA ARG A 33 8.22 -0.95 4.53
C ARG A 33 8.04 0.43 5.16
N PRO A 34 7.05 1.22 4.71
CA PRO A 34 6.72 2.50 5.33
C PRO A 34 6.36 2.35 6.82
N PRO A 35 6.71 3.32 7.67
CA PRO A 35 6.39 3.28 9.10
C PRO A 35 4.88 3.36 9.34
N VAL A 36 4.33 2.47 10.18
CA VAL A 36 2.93 2.54 10.60
C VAL A 36 2.88 3.21 11.97
N HIS A 37 2.30 4.41 12.06
CA HIS A 37 2.15 5.15 13.30
C HIS A 37 1.13 4.48 14.22
N GLU A 38 1.37 4.50 15.54
CA GLU A 38 0.52 3.86 16.57
C GLU A 38 -0.95 4.32 16.52
N ASN A 39 -1.18 5.56 16.07
CA ASN A 39 -2.51 6.16 15.94
C ASN A 39 -3.33 5.55 14.78
N THR A 40 -2.73 4.68 13.98
CA THR A 40 -3.40 3.97 12.89
C THR A 40 -4.29 2.88 13.45
N SER A 41 -5.56 2.86 13.03
CA SER A 41 -6.45 1.77 13.44
C SER A 41 -5.85 0.41 13.05
N THR A 42 -5.93 -0.56 13.95
CA THR A 42 -5.40 -1.93 13.77
C THR A 42 -5.87 -2.58 12.47
N CYS A 43 -7.12 -2.32 12.07
CA CYS A 43 -7.70 -2.78 10.80
C CYS A 43 -6.86 -2.36 9.57
N TYR A 44 -6.41 -1.11 9.51
CA TYR A 44 -5.58 -0.62 8.41
C TYR A 44 -4.14 -1.13 8.50
N ALA A 45 -3.58 -1.23 9.70
CA ALA A 45 -2.23 -1.77 9.90
C ALA A 45 -2.15 -3.23 9.42
N ASP A 46 -3.14 -4.05 9.80
CA ASP A 46 -3.23 -5.45 9.38
C ASP A 46 -3.46 -5.59 7.88
N LEU A 47 -4.24 -4.69 7.28
CA LEU A 47 -4.45 -4.66 5.83
C LEU A 47 -3.16 -4.35 5.07
N MET A 48 -2.42 -3.33 5.52
CA MET A 48 -1.13 -2.95 4.92
C MET A 48 -0.14 -4.11 5.01
N LYS A 49 -0.02 -4.75 6.18
CA LYS A 49 0.84 -5.94 6.37
C LYS A 49 0.44 -7.09 5.45
N LYS A 50 -0.86 -7.40 5.33
CA LYS A 50 -1.34 -8.44 4.40
C LYS A 50 -0.93 -8.14 2.96
N CYS A 51 -1.10 -6.90 2.50
CA CYS A 51 -0.70 -6.49 1.16
C CYS A 51 0.82 -6.56 0.93
N TRP A 52 1.63 -6.32 1.96
CA TRP A 52 3.10 -6.30 1.90
C TRP A 52 3.77 -7.67 1.86
N HIS A 53 3.10 -8.70 2.37
CA HIS A 53 3.59 -10.08 2.43
C HIS A 53 2.98 -11.00 1.38
N THR A 54 1.99 -10.51 0.61
CA THR A 54 1.35 -11.35 -0.40
C THR A 54 2.16 -11.31 -1.69
N GLU A 55 2.53 -12.49 -2.20
CA GLU A 55 3.15 -12.62 -3.51
C GLU A 55 2.24 -12.09 -4.64
N PRO A 56 2.83 -11.52 -5.70
CA PRO A 56 2.11 -10.80 -6.76
C PRO A 56 1.02 -11.60 -7.49
N GLU A 57 1.01 -12.93 -7.38
CA GLU A 57 0.08 -13.80 -8.12
C GLU A 57 -1.32 -13.93 -7.50
N ASN A 58 -1.54 -13.39 -6.30
CA ASN A 58 -2.77 -13.68 -5.59
C ASN A 58 -3.91 -12.72 -6.00
N ASP A 59 -4.46 -12.91 -7.20
CA ASP A 59 -5.68 -12.24 -7.68
C ASP A 59 -6.87 -12.44 -6.71
N GLN A 60 -6.78 -13.46 -5.85
CA GLN A 60 -7.68 -13.68 -4.72
C GLN A 60 -7.54 -12.62 -3.62
N LEU A 61 -6.33 -12.12 -3.34
CA LEU A 61 -6.14 -10.99 -2.41
C LEU A 61 -6.84 -9.76 -2.94
N ARG A 62 -6.71 -9.45 -4.24
CA ARG A 62 -7.40 -8.31 -4.86
C ARG A 62 -8.93 -8.43 -4.68
N LYS A 63 -9.51 -9.60 -4.95
CA LYS A 63 -10.94 -9.86 -4.75
C LYS A 63 -11.36 -9.76 -3.28
N LYS A 64 -10.54 -10.28 -2.36
CA LYS A 64 -10.78 -10.26 -0.91
C LYS A 64 -10.70 -8.85 -0.35
N LEU A 65 -9.74 -8.04 -0.81
CA LEU A 65 -9.60 -6.62 -0.50
C LEU A 65 -10.82 -5.84 -0.98
N THR A 66 -11.24 -6.01 -2.24
CA THR A 66 -12.43 -5.34 -2.78
C THR A 66 -13.67 -5.66 -1.95
N LYS A 67 -13.88 -6.94 -1.57
CA LYS A 67 -15.00 -7.35 -0.71
C LYS A 67 -14.89 -6.79 0.71
N PHE A 68 -13.68 -6.74 1.27
CA PHE A 68 -13.44 -6.17 2.60
C PHE A 68 -13.73 -4.67 2.62
N LEU A 69 -13.33 -3.96 1.58
CA LEU A 69 -13.56 -2.52 1.42
C LEU A 69 -15.02 -2.19 1.10
N SER A 70 -15.71 -3.00 0.28
CA SER A 70 -17.13 -2.82 -0.05
C SER A 70 -18.05 -3.04 1.15
N ASN A 71 -17.64 -3.90 2.09
CA ASN A 71 -18.43 -4.24 3.28
C ASN A 71 -18.37 -3.16 4.39
N GLY A 72 -17.85 -1.96 4.09
CA GLY A 72 -18.08 -0.76 4.91
C GLY A 72 -17.27 -0.64 6.20
N LYS A 73 -16.28 -1.53 6.44
CA LYS A 73 -15.37 -1.42 7.61
C LYS A 73 -14.28 -0.35 7.45
N ILE A 74 -14.21 0.27 6.28
CA ILE A 74 -13.21 1.27 5.89
C ILE A 74 -13.96 2.46 5.29
N THR A 75 -13.50 3.67 5.58
CA THR A 75 -14.18 4.91 5.23
C THR A 75 -14.33 5.05 3.71
N LYS A 76 -15.53 5.45 3.22
CA LYS A 76 -15.85 5.72 1.79
C LYS A 76 -14.73 6.43 0.99
N PRO A 77 -14.06 7.49 1.52
CA PRO A 77 -12.99 8.16 0.78
C PRO A 77 -11.82 7.24 0.39
N PHE A 78 -11.51 6.24 1.22
CA PHE A 78 -10.40 5.32 0.97
C PHE A 78 -10.72 4.32 -0.16
N TYR A 79 -11.96 3.82 -0.23
CA TYR A 79 -12.39 2.89 -1.29
C TYR A 79 -12.38 3.55 -2.68
N GLN A 80 -12.83 4.81 -2.77
CA GLN A 80 -12.82 5.58 -4.02
C GLN A 80 -11.39 5.81 -4.53
N ASN A 81 -10.47 6.17 -3.63
CA ASN A 81 -9.07 6.35 -3.98
C ASN A 81 -8.38 5.02 -4.37
N TYR A 82 -8.71 3.90 -3.71
CA TYR A 82 -8.21 2.58 -4.08
C TYR A 82 -8.68 2.13 -5.49
N GLN A 83 -9.95 2.37 -5.82
CA GLN A 83 -10.51 2.09 -7.16
C GLN A 83 -9.78 2.89 -8.25
N SER A 84 -9.44 4.16 -8.00
CA SER A 84 -8.65 4.97 -8.93
C SER A 84 -7.23 4.44 -9.10
N LEU A 85 -6.56 3.99 -8.04
CA LEU A 85 -5.21 3.41 -8.13
C LEU A 85 -5.17 2.10 -8.95
N ILE A 86 -6.13 1.20 -8.75
CA ILE A 86 -6.19 -0.05 -9.55
C ILE A 86 -6.32 0.25 -11.05
N LYS A 87 -7.07 1.29 -11.42
CA LYS A 87 -7.24 1.69 -12.83
C LYS A 87 -5.94 2.19 -13.45
N ILE A 88 -5.08 2.86 -12.67
CA ILE A 88 -3.80 3.41 -13.15
C ILE A 88 -2.76 2.29 -13.35
N THR A 89 -2.74 1.26 -12.50
CA THR A 89 -1.76 0.16 -12.58
C THR A 89 -2.06 -0.88 -13.67
N LYS A 90 -3.08 -0.66 -14.51
CA LYS A 90 -3.54 -1.61 -15.55
C LYS A 90 -3.13 -1.20 -16.98
N TYR A 91 -2.30 -0.17 -17.12
CA TYR A 91 -1.70 0.29 -18.38
C TYR A 91 -0.19 0.16 -18.34
#